data_AF-A0A4Q3EWF1-F1
#
_entry.id   AF-A0A4Q3EWF1-F1
#
_cell.length_a   1.000
_cell.length_b   1.000
_cell.length_c   1.000
_cell.angle_alpha   90.00
_cell.angle_beta   90.00
_cell.angle_gamma   90.00
#
_symmetry.space_group_name_H-M   'P 1'
#
loop_
_entity.id
_entity.type
_entity.pdbx_description
1 polymer ?
#
loop_
_entity_poly.entity_id
_entity_poly.type
_entity_poly.pdbx_seq_one_letter_code
_entity_poly.pdbx_strand_id
1 'polypeptide(L)'
;MRANTPFGLISKSSWVRFRRCCKKKKFNMYKRHTVFILLFLVAVAVRAQESVIPDIDYPYLEKLITSAKTNYPRVKALQERMNLAKAGVSKAGLSWFDFFTFSYIYQPNNTLNYTVPSTTSTNTNRFLFNGIQLGLSLNLGSLLLKPSNIKIAKSEVKIAGEEQNEYLITLTT
;
A
#
# COMPACT_ATOMS: atom_id res chain seq x y z
N MET A 1 -38.80 -47.26 51.47
CA MET A 1 -40.28 -47.19 51.54
C MET A 1 -40.87 -48.28 50.63
N ARG A 2 -42.18 -48.54 50.76
CA ARG A 2 -42.85 -49.79 50.31
C ARG A 2 -42.78 -50.05 48.79
N ALA A 3 -42.76 -51.34 48.44
CA ALA A 3 -43.13 -51.84 47.12
C ALA A 3 -44.67 -51.85 46.94
N ASN A 4 -45.15 -51.90 45.69
CA ASN A 4 -46.39 -52.57 45.31
C ASN A 4 -46.48 -52.78 43.79
N THR A 5 -46.98 -53.95 43.40
CA THR A 5 -47.51 -54.34 42.06
C THR A 5 -49.05 -54.42 42.19
N PRO A 6 -49.86 -55.20 41.42
CA PRO A 6 -49.86 -55.66 40.00
C PRO A 6 -51.23 -55.33 39.29
N PHE A 7 -51.69 -56.17 38.34
CA PHE A 7 -52.94 -56.13 37.50
C PHE A 7 -52.95 -55.07 36.38
N GLY A 8 -53.41 -55.27 35.13
CA GLY A 8 -54.03 -56.39 34.38
C GLY A 8 -54.09 -56.01 32.86
N LEU A 9 -54.70 -56.73 31.90
CA LEU A 9 -55.36 -58.05 31.81
C LEU A 9 -55.49 -58.50 30.31
N ILE A 10 -55.78 -59.80 30.10
CA ILE A 10 -56.57 -60.49 29.03
C ILE A 10 -57.31 -59.58 27.99
N SER A 11 -57.49 -59.90 26.69
CA SER A 11 -56.97 -60.90 25.71
C SER A 11 -57.64 -60.65 24.33
N LYS A 12 -57.24 -61.39 23.28
CA LYS A 12 -58.00 -61.63 22.02
C LYS A 12 -58.25 -60.38 21.13
N SER A 13 -58.37 -60.47 19.80
CA SER A 13 -58.24 -61.59 18.85
C SER A 13 -58.30 -61.07 17.41
N SER A 14 -57.66 -61.76 16.45
CA SER A 14 -58.03 -61.86 15.02
C SER A 14 -58.02 -60.53 14.21
N TRP A 15 -57.36 -60.42 13.07
CA TRP A 15 -57.65 -61.13 11.81
C TRP A 15 -56.40 -61.03 10.91
N VAL A 16 -55.84 -62.15 10.42
CA VAL A 16 -55.94 -62.64 9.01
C VAL A 16 -55.12 -61.80 7.99
N ARG A 17 -54.31 -62.35 7.06
CA ARG A 17 -54.23 -63.71 6.50
C ARG A 17 -52.79 -64.14 6.16
N PHE A 18 -52.56 -65.45 6.11
CA PHE A 18 -51.28 -66.08 5.83
C PHE A 18 -51.11 -66.40 4.33
N ARG A 19 -49.97 -65.98 3.76
CA ARG A 19 -49.17 -66.61 2.67
C ARG A 19 -49.78 -67.02 1.29
N ARG A 20 -49.11 -66.46 0.26
CA ARG A 20 -48.62 -67.09 -1.01
C ARG A 20 -49.63 -67.59 -2.06
N CYS A 21 -49.44 -67.11 -3.31
CA CYS A 21 -49.19 -68.02 -4.44
C CYS A 21 -48.24 -67.41 -5.49
N CYS A 22 -47.48 -68.27 -6.16
CA CYS A 22 -46.28 -68.03 -6.97
C CYS A 22 -46.42 -67.11 -8.21
N LYS A 23 -45.35 -66.36 -8.56
CA LYS A 23 -44.49 -66.68 -9.73
C LYS A 23 -43.22 -65.81 -9.91
N LYS A 24 -42.18 -66.49 -10.41
CA LYS A 24 -41.03 -66.03 -11.23
C LYS A 24 -40.01 -65.02 -10.67
N LYS A 25 -38.83 -65.57 -10.35
CA LYS A 25 -37.50 -64.92 -10.39
C LYS A 25 -37.30 -64.12 -11.70
N LYS A 26 -36.80 -62.88 -11.64
CA LYS A 26 -35.82 -62.27 -12.59
C LYS A 26 -35.42 -60.82 -12.23
N PHE A 27 -35.13 -60.54 -10.97
CA PHE A 27 -34.71 -59.20 -10.50
C PHE A 27 -33.42 -59.30 -9.67
N ASN A 28 -32.25 -59.33 -10.31
CA ASN A 28 -30.95 -59.21 -9.62
C ASN A 28 -29.69 -58.97 -10.52
N MET A 29 -29.73 -59.18 -11.85
CA MET A 29 -28.54 -58.90 -12.68
C MET A 29 -28.26 -57.41 -12.84
N TYR A 30 -29.28 -56.60 -13.16
CA TYR A 30 -29.10 -55.16 -13.40
C TYR A 30 -28.50 -54.43 -12.19
N LYS A 31 -28.88 -54.79 -10.96
CA LYS A 31 -28.37 -54.18 -9.72
C LYS A 31 -26.89 -54.51 -9.42
N ARG A 32 -26.36 -55.63 -9.93
CA ARG A 32 -24.91 -55.92 -9.90
C ARG A 32 -24.18 -55.11 -10.97
N HIS A 33 -24.75 -54.98 -12.16
CA HIS A 33 -24.13 -54.20 -13.24
C HIS A 33 -24.11 -52.70 -12.96
N THR A 34 -25.13 -52.12 -12.31
CA THR A 34 -25.10 -50.70 -11.91
C THR A 34 -23.96 -50.38 -10.95
N VAL A 35 -23.60 -51.30 -10.04
CA VAL A 35 -22.45 -51.10 -9.14
C VAL A 35 -21.13 -51.18 -9.89
N PHE A 36 -20.99 -52.13 -10.84
CA PHE A 36 -19.80 -52.22 -11.70
C PHE A 36 -19.65 -51.01 -12.62
N ILE A 37 -20.75 -50.49 -13.19
CA ILE A 37 -20.75 -49.29 -14.04
C ILE A 37 -20.38 -48.06 -13.21
N LEU A 38 -20.94 -47.90 -12.00
CA LEU A 38 -20.59 -46.82 -11.08
C LEU A 38 -19.10 -46.88 -10.69
N LEU A 39 -18.59 -48.06 -10.35
CA LEU A 39 -17.18 -48.27 -10.02
C LEU A 39 -16.25 -47.94 -11.20
N PHE A 40 -16.65 -48.30 -12.42
CA PHE A 40 -15.91 -48.00 -13.64
C PHE A 40 -15.89 -46.50 -13.95
N LEU A 41 -17.00 -45.78 -13.77
CA LEU A 41 -17.04 -44.31 -13.89
C LEU A 41 -16.11 -43.62 -12.90
N VAL A 42 -16.07 -44.08 -11.64
CA VAL A 42 -15.15 -43.54 -10.62
C VAL A 42 -13.69 -43.78 -10.99
N ALA A 43 -13.36 -44.96 -11.56
CA ALA A 43 -11.99 -45.26 -11.98
C ALA A 43 -11.49 -44.36 -13.13
N VAL A 44 -12.36 -43.96 -14.06
CA VAL A 44 -12.02 -43.01 -15.13
C VAL A 44 -11.85 -41.59 -14.58
N ALA A 45 -12.66 -41.16 -13.61
CA ALA A 45 -12.53 -39.85 -12.99
C ALA A 45 -11.19 -39.64 -12.24
N VAL A 46 -10.61 -40.70 -11.66
CA VAL A 46 -9.32 -40.65 -10.96
C VAL A 46 -8.14 -40.40 -11.90
N ARG A 47 -8.25 -40.73 -13.20
CA ARG A 47 -7.20 -40.47 -14.21
C ARG A 47 -7.12 -39.00 -14.64
N ALA A 48 -8.12 -38.17 -14.31
CA ALA A 48 -8.12 -36.75 -14.63
C ALA A 48 -7.43 -35.87 -13.55
N GLN A 49 -6.85 -36.48 -12.50
CA GLN A 49 -6.06 -35.78 -11.47
C GLN A 49 -4.55 -35.93 -11.69
N GLU A 50 -4.12 -35.88 -12.96
CA GLU A 50 -2.70 -35.67 -13.28
C GLU A 50 -2.37 -34.18 -13.05
N SER A 51 -1.49 -33.92 -12.07
CA SER A 51 -0.90 -32.62 -11.69
C SER A 51 -1.66 -31.34 -12.10
N VAL A 52 -2.44 -30.78 -11.17
CA VAL A 52 -3.00 -29.41 -11.30
C VAL A 52 -1.90 -28.32 -11.18
N ILE A 53 -0.65 -28.72 -10.94
CA ILE A 53 0.53 -27.84 -11.04
C ILE A 53 0.99 -27.87 -12.50
N PRO A 54 0.79 -26.80 -13.29
CA PRO A 54 1.43 -26.68 -14.60
C PRO A 54 2.95 -26.56 -14.40
N ASP A 55 3.73 -27.00 -15.39
CA ASP A 55 5.16 -26.73 -15.43
C ASP A 55 5.43 -25.24 -15.23
N ILE A 56 6.36 -24.91 -14.33
CA ILE A 56 6.59 -23.52 -13.91
C ILE A 56 7.25 -22.76 -15.07
N ASP A 57 6.44 -21.99 -15.79
CA ASP A 57 6.92 -21.08 -16.82
C ASP A 57 7.69 -19.90 -16.17
N TYR A 58 9.01 -20.08 -16.04
CA TYR A 58 9.93 -19.10 -15.48
C TYR A 58 9.78 -17.68 -16.04
N PRO A 59 9.61 -17.41 -17.36
CA PRO A 59 9.39 -16.05 -17.85
C PRO A 59 8.05 -15.45 -17.40
N TYR A 60 6.97 -16.24 -17.24
CA TYR A 60 5.73 -15.75 -16.64
C TYR A 60 5.91 -15.44 -15.14
N LEU A 61 6.66 -16.28 -14.40
CA LEU A 61 7.00 -16.03 -13.00
C LEU A 61 7.84 -14.75 -12.83
N GLU A 62 8.86 -14.54 -13.66
CA GLU A 62 9.68 -13.32 -13.65
C GLU A 62 8.84 -12.07 -13.98
N LYS A 63 7.92 -12.17 -14.94
CA LYS A 63 6.95 -11.09 -15.26
C LYS A 63 6.05 -10.75 -14.06
N LEU A 64 5.60 -11.74 -13.29
CA LEU A 64 4.84 -11.51 -12.06
C LEU A 64 5.70 -10.87 -10.96
N ILE A 65 6.93 -11.34 -10.76
CA ILE A 65 7.87 -10.79 -9.77
C ILE A 65 8.22 -9.33 -10.09
N THR A 66 8.51 -9.02 -11.36
CA THR A 66 8.82 -7.65 -11.80
C THR A 66 7.60 -6.73 -11.70
N SER A 67 6.41 -7.19 -12.09
CA SER A 67 5.15 -6.46 -11.91
C SER A 67 4.83 -6.17 -10.42
N ALA A 68 5.09 -7.14 -9.53
CA ALA A 68 4.92 -6.98 -8.09
C ALA A 68 5.95 -6.00 -7.50
N LYS A 69 7.24 -6.15 -7.83
CA LYS A 69 8.33 -5.27 -7.35
C LYS A 69 8.12 -3.82 -7.78
N THR A 70 7.77 -3.58 -9.04
CA THR A 70 7.48 -2.23 -9.56
C THR A 70 6.25 -1.58 -8.95
N ASN A 71 5.25 -2.37 -8.52
CA ASN A 71 4.03 -1.85 -7.91
C ASN A 71 4.06 -1.74 -6.39
N TYR A 72 5.09 -2.27 -5.72
CA TYR A 72 5.14 -2.33 -4.26
C TYR A 72 5.18 -0.93 -3.61
N PRO A 73 4.22 -0.60 -2.70
CA PRO A 73 4.10 0.76 -2.14
C PRO A 73 5.36 1.28 -1.43
N ARG A 74 6.13 0.39 -0.76
CA ARG A 74 7.37 0.80 -0.07
C ARG A 74 8.49 1.18 -1.04
N VAL A 75 8.62 0.47 -2.16
CA VAL A 75 9.60 0.80 -3.21
C VAL A 75 9.27 2.17 -3.80
N LYS A 76 7.99 2.43 -4.10
CA LYS A 76 7.52 3.75 -4.55
C LYS A 76 7.80 4.85 -3.52
N ALA A 77 7.51 4.61 -2.23
CA ALA A 77 7.79 5.59 -1.17
C ALA A 77 9.30 5.91 -1.02
N LEU A 78 10.19 4.92 -1.14
CA LEU A 78 11.65 5.13 -1.11
C LEU A 78 12.15 5.85 -2.37
N GLN A 79 11.61 5.52 -3.54
CA GLN A 79 11.89 6.24 -4.78
C GLN A 79 11.50 7.73 -4.66
N GLU A 80 10.34 8.04 -4.08
CA GLU A 80 9.94 9.43 -3.86
C GLU A 80 10.79 10.12 -2.79
N ARG A 81 11.27 9.43 -1.75
CA ARG A 81 12.29 9.99 -0.83
C ARG A 81 13.57 10.39 -1.55
N MET A 82 14.08 9.54 -2.45
CA MET A 82 15.24 9.89 -3.28
C MET A 82 14.93 11.07 -4.22
N ASN A 83 13.75 11.13 -4.82
CA ASN A 83 13.33 12.26 -5.66
C ASN A 83 13.27 13.57 -4.85
N LEU A 84 12.70 13.53 -3.63
CA LEU A 84 12.66 14.67 -2.70
C LEU A 84 14.07 15.13 -2.29
N ALA A 85 14.99 14.22 -1.99
CA ALA A 85 16.37 14.57 -1.67
C ALA A 85 17.07 15.24 -2.88
N LYS A 86 16.86 14.73 -4.11
CA LYS A 86 17.38 15.33 -5.35
C LYS A 86 16.81 16.72 -5.58
N ALA A 87 15.51 16.91 -5.37
CA ALA A 87 14.88 18.22 -5.38
C ALA A 87 15.44 19.14 -4.27
N GLY A 88 15.82 18.60 -3.12
CA GLY A 88 16.54 19.28 -2.05
C GLY A 88 17.89 19.84 -2.50
N VAL A 89 18.70 19.07 -3.22
CA VAL A 89 19.95 19.55 -3.84
C VAL A 89 19.68 20.67 -4.84
N SER A 90 18.69 20.50 -5.72
CA SER A 90 18.31 21.54 -6.69
C SER A 90 17.84 22.82 -6.00
N LYS A 91 17.02 22.71 -4.94
CA LYS A 91 16.58 23.82 -4.09
C LYS A 91 17.75 24.50 -3.38
N ALA A 92 18.71 23.73 -2.85
CA ALA A 92 19.92 24.28 -2.23
C ALA A 92 20.77 25.06 -3.26
N GLY A 93 20.89 24.55 -4.49
CA GLY A 93 21.52 25.23 -5.61
C GLY A 93 20.81 26.53 -6.01
N LEU A 94 19.47 26.50 -6.19
CA LEU A 94 18.67 27.70 -6.46
C LEU A 94 18.73 28.72 -5.32
N SER A 95 18.85 28.25 -4.07
CA SER A 95 19.04 29.11 -2.90
C SER A 95 20.37 29.88 -2.95
N TRP A 96 21.29 29.56 -3.85
CA TRP A 96 22.46 30.40 -4.12
C TRP A 96 22.08 31.77 -4.69
N PHE A 97 20.93 31.94 -5.36
CA PHE A 97 20.51 33.24 -5.90
C PHE A 97 19.73 34.11 -4.90
N ASP A 98 19.31 33.51 -3.78
CA ASP A 98 18.54 34.12 -2.67
C ASP A 98 19.27 35.26 -1.94
N PHE A 99 20.56 35.47 -2.17
CA PHE A 99 21.26 36.64 -1.61
C PHE A 99 20.87 37.95 -2.31
N PHE A 100 20.28 37.90 -3.51
CA PHE A 100 19.68 39.05 -4.18
C PHE A 100 18.22 39.18 -3.75
N THR A 101 17.89 40.18 -2.93
CA THR A 101 16.48 40.53 -2.66
C THR A 101 16.11 41.77 -3.45
N PHE A 102 15.13 41.64 -4.34
CA PHE A 102 14.49 42.75 -5.02
C PHE A 102 13.24 43.17 -4.24
N SER A 103 13.17 44.43 -3.82
CA SER A 103 11.99 45.02 -3.19
C SER A 103 11.41 46.14 -4.05
N TYR A 104 10.10 46.10 -4.23
CA TYR A 104 9.32 47.18 -4.84
C TYR A 104 8.45 47.81 -3.76
N ILE A 105 8.61 49.11 -3.54
CA ILE A 105 7.84 49.86 -2.53
C ILE A 105 7.21 51.06 -3.23
N TYR A 106 5.89 51.14 -3.22
CA TYR A 106 5.13 52.27 -3.75
C TYR A 106 4.51 53.06 -2.60
N GLN A 107 4.85 54.34 -2.48
CA GLN A 107 4.33 55.21 -1.43
C GLN A 107 3.76 56.51 -2.05
N PRO A 108 2.42 56.66 -2.12
CA PRO A 108 1.79 57.78 -2.83
C PRO A 108 1.70 59.08 -2.03
N ASN A 109 1.83 59.04 -0.69
CA ASN A 109 1.62 60.20 0.17
C ASN A 109 2.93 60.95 0.46
N ASN A 110 2.94 62.26 0.18
CA ASN A 110 4.09 63.17 0.33
C ASN A 110 4.52 63.48 1.78
N THR A 111 4.32 62.57 2.73
CA THR A 111 4.80 62.77 4.11
C THR A 111 6.30 62.49 4.18
N LEU A 112 7.11 63.51 3.87
CA LEU A 112 8.52 63.59 4.23
C LEU A 112 8.65 63.61 5.77
N ASN A 113 8.53 62.44 6.39
CA ASN A 113 8.78 62.25 7.82
C ASN A 113 10.29 62.22 8.05
N TYR A 114 10.91 63.41 7.93
CA TYR A 114 12.30 63.63 8.28
C TYR A 114 12.46 63.64 9.81
N THR A 115 12.39 62.45 10.41
CA THR A 115 12.71 62.30 11.83
C THR A 115 14.23 62.29 12.00
N VAL A 116 14.78 63.50 12.16
CA VAL A 116 16.05 63.76 12.87
C VAL A 116 16.08 62.89 14.13
N PRO A 117 17.21 62.27 14.51
CA PRO A 117 17.23 61.27 15.58
C PRO A 117 16.75 61.84 16.93
N SER A 118 15.51 61.54 17.30
CA SER A 118 15.07 61.58 18.69
C SER A 118 15.51 60.29 19.38
N THR A 119 16.17 60.43 20.51
CA THR A 119 16.79 59.35 21.29
C THR A 119 15.78 58.47 22.04
N THR A 120 14.52 58.43 21.60
CA THR A 120 13.43 57.77 22.30
C THR A 120 12.38 57.20 21.34
N SER A 121 12.29 55.87 21.33
CA SER A 121 11.17 55.02 20.88
C SER A 121 9.93 55.72 20.31
N THR A 122 9.83 55.80 18.97
CA THR A 122 8.55 55.70 18.22
C THR A 122 8.84 55.45 16.73
N ASN A 123 7.89 54.86 16.00
CA ASN A 123 8.06 54.39 14.62
C ASN A 123 8.58 55.47 13.64
N THR A 124 9.84 55.38 13.24
CA THR A 124 10.43 56.21 12.18
C THR A 124 10.38 55.50 10.82
N ASN A 125 9.41 55.91 10.00
CA ASN A 125 9.28 55.44 8.62
C ASN A 125 10.50 55.90 7.79
N ARG A 126 11.37 54.96 7.36
CA ARG A 126 12.66 55.28 6.72
C ARG A 126 12.59 55.54 5.21
N PHE A 127 11.53 56.17 4.72
CA PHE A 127 11.34 56.44 3.29
C PHE A 127 11.69 57.91 2.99
N LEU A 128 12.89 58.13 2.44
CA LEU A 128 13.42 59.45 2.10
C LEU A 128 12.87 60.01 0.77
N PHE A 129 12.25 59.16 -0.05
CA PHE A 129 11.70 59.52 -1.35
C PHE A 129 10.22 59.13 -1.44
N ASN A 130 9.37 60.07 -1.88
CA ASN A 130 7.97 59.79 -2.20
C ASN A 130 7.87 59.20 -3.61
N GLY A 131 6.97 58.23 -3.83
CA GLY A 131 6.77 57.56 -5.12
C GLY A 131 7.21 56.10 -5.17
N ILE A 132 7.75 55.67 -6.31
CA ILE A 132 8.23 54.29 -6.55
C ILE A 132 9.68 54.18 -6.10
N GLN A 133 9.95 53.23 -5.21
CA GLN A 133 11.29 52.88 -4.73
C GLN A 133 11.61 51.43 -5.11
N LEU A 134 12.75 51.24 -5.78
CA LEU A 134 13.33 49.93 -6.08
C LEU A 134 14.52 49.69 -5.15
N GLY A 135 14.42 48.69 -4.29
CA GLY A 135 15.52 48.23 -3.45
C GLY A 135 16.17 46.99 -4.02
N LEU A 136 17.50 46.98 -4.12
CA LEU A 136 18.29 45.77 -4.25
C LEU A 136 19.11 45.63 -2.97
N SER A 137 18.90 44.56 -2.20
CA SER A 137 19.75 44.24 -1.04
C SER A 137 20.50 42.94 -1.27
N LEU A 138 21.74 42.90 -0.75
CA LEU A 138 22.68 41.79 -0.88
C LEU A 138 22.98 41.20 0.50
N ASN A 139 22.55 39.96 0.75
CA ASN A 139 22.81 39.29 2.02
C ASN A 139 24.10 38.45 1.99
N LEU A 140 25.24 39.12 2.21
CA LEU A 140 26.57 38.48 2.21
C LEU A 140 26.75 37.43 3.32
N GLY A 141 26.06 37.58 4.45
CA GLY A 141 26.11 36.59 5.54
C GLY A 141 25.50 35.24 5.14
N SER A 142 24.41 35.28 4.36
CA SER A 142 23.79 34.07 3.81
C SER A 142 24.73 33.34 2.84
N LEU A 143 25.48 34.06 2.01
CA LEU A 143 26.38 33.52 0.99
C LEU A 143 27.42 32.55 1.56
N LEU A 144 27.97 32.86 2.73
CA LEU A 144 29.00 32.05 3.40
C LEU A 144 28.48 30.69 3.92
N LEU A 145 27.19 30.59 4.24
CA LEU A 145 26.57 29.38 4.81
C LEU A 145 26.05 28.42 3.73
N LYS A 146 25.68 28.96 2.56
CA LYS A 146 25.07 28.20 1.46
C LYS A 146 25.93 27.06 0.86
N PRO A 147 27.28 27.10 0.78
CA PRO A 147 28.03 25.96 0.25
C PRO A 147 28.05 24.77 1.22
N SER A 148 27.86 25.02 2.53
CA SER A 148 27.66 23.96 3.52
C SER A 148 26.32 23.26 3.30
N ASN A 149 25.24 24.04 3.12
CA ASN A 149 23.90 23.52 2.88
C ASN A 149 23.83 22.66 1.60
N ILE A 150 24.55 23.03 0.53
CA ILE A 150 24.66 22.22 -0.69
C ILE A 150 25.38 20.88 -0.42
N LYS A 151 26.41 20.85 0.44
CA LYS A 151 27.07 19.59 0.85
C LYS A 151 26.12 18.70 1.67
N ILE A 152 25.37 19.28 2.61
CA ILE A 152 24.38 18.55 3.42
C ILE A 152 23.32 17.91 2.51
N ALA A 153 22.69 18.67 1.61
CA ALA A 153 21.70 18.13 0.68
C ALA A 153 22.26 17.01 -0.23
N LYS A 154 23.54 17.09 -0.64
CA LYS A 154 24.19 16.01 -1.40
C LYS A 154 24.39 14.75 -0.55
N SER A 155 24.71 14.89 0.73
CA SER A 155 24.76 13.76 1.67
C SER A 155 23.38 13.14 1.89
N GLU A 156 22.31 13.94 1.99
CA GLU A 156 20.92 13.46 2.07
C GLU A 156 20.53 12.62 0.85
N VAL A 157 20.92 13.04 -0.37
CA VAL A 157 20.72 12.22 -1.59
C VAL A 157 21.45 10.88 -1.49
N LYS A 158 22.67 10.86 -0.95
CA LYS A 158 23.39 9.61 -0.75
C LYS A 158 22.67 8.71 0.26
N ILE A 159 22.28 9.25 1.42
CA ILE A 159 21.56 8.51 2.47
C ILE A 159 20.27 7.91 1.92
N ALA A 160 19.46 8.68 1.20
CA ALA A 160 18.22 8.19 0.59
C ALA A 160 18.46 7.10 -0.48
N GLY A 161 19.60 7.14 -1.17
CA GLY A 161 20.04 6.08 -2.08
C GLY A 161 20.43 4.79 -1.34
N GLU A 162 21.18 4.89 -0.24
CA GLU A 162 21.53 3.72 0.56
C GLU A 162 20.30 3.11 1.28
N GLU A 163 19.36 3.94 1.79
CA GLU A 163 18.06 3.47 2.32
C GLU A 163 17.26 2.67 1.27
N GLN A 164 17.30 3.11 0.00
CA GLN A 164 16.66 2.39 -1.10
C GLN A 164 17.39 1.06 -1.38
N ASN A 165 18.72 1.06 -1.40
CA ASN A 165 19.54 -0.13 -1.65
C ASN A 165 19.36 -1.20 -0.54
N GLU A 166 19.41 -0.80 0.73
CA GLU A 166 19.15 -1.68 1.89
C GLU A 166 17.81 -2.40 1.74
N TYR A 167 16.76 -1.64 1.40
CA TYR A 167 15.45 -2.22 1.19
C TYR A 167 15.37 -3.15 -0.03
N LEU A 168 16.06 -2.83 -1.13
CA LEU A 168 16.12 -3.70 -2.30
C LEU A 168 16.85 -5.02 -2.01
N ILE A 169 17.92 -5.00 -1.19
CA ILE A 169 18.65 -6.21 -0.78
C ILE A 169 17.76 -7.11 0.08
N THR A 170 17.02 -6.54 1.04
CA THR A 170 16.05 -7.29 1.87
C THR A 170 14.84 -7.85 1.10
N LEU A 171 14.61 -7.42 -0.15
CA LEU A 171 13.63 -8.01 -1.09
C LEU A 171 14.23 -9.12 -1.99
N THR A 172 15.52 -9.42 -1.86
CA THR A 172 16.23 -10.44 -2.65
C THR A 172 16.83 -11.57 -1.81
N THR A 173 16.78 -11.43 -0.49
CA THR A 173 17.24 -12.42 0.51
C THR A 173 16.04 -13.19 1.06
#